data_AF-A0A1V3RXM6-F1
#
_entry.id   AF-A0A1V3RXM6-F1
#
_cell.length_a   1.000
_cell.length_b   1.000
_cell.length_c   1.000
_cell.angle_alpha   90.00
_cell.angle_beta   90.00
_cell.angle_gamma   90.00
#
_symmetry.space_group_name_H-M   'P 1'
#
loop_
_entity.id
_entity.type
_entity.pdbx_description
1 polymer ?
#
loop_
_entity_poly.entity_id
_entity_poly.type
_entity_poly.pdbx_seq_one_letter_code
_entity_poly.pdbx_strand_id
1 'polypeptide(L)' 'MNRAAQLQFNGAGAWRGALNFDAGNVPNEFWEAADHLARLSGSNVTMRAVACEPGPSGSPVATRTQLMHWTRKTGWVKS' A
#
# COMPACT_ATOMS: atom_id res chain seq x y z
N MET A 1 12.36 4.79 -14.21
CA MET A 1 10.93 4.92 -14.60
C MET A 1 10.12 4.98 -13.33
N ASN A 2 9.32 6.03 -13.13
CA ASN A 2 8.46 6.19 -11.96
C ASN A 2 7.42 5.06 -11.93
N ARG A 3 7.44 4.18 -10.92
CA ARG A 3 6.46 3.12 -10.72
C ARG A 3 5.49 3.57 -9.63
N ALA A 4 4.67 4.57 -9.96
CA ALA A 4 3.72 5.13 -9.02
C ALA A 4 2.83 4.02 -8.44
N ALA A 5 2.71 4.01 -7.12
CA ALA A 5 1.89 3.09 -6.37
C ALA A 5 1.22 3.83 -5.21
N GLN A 6 0.17 3.23 -4.68
CA GLN A 6 -0.55 3.73 -3.52
C GLN A 6 -0.60 2.68 -2.43
N LEU A 7 -0.24 3.10 -1.22
CA LEU A 7 -0.46 2.34 0.00
C LEU A 7 -1.91 2.53 0.42
N GLN A 8 -2.62 1.41 0.58
CA GLN A 8 -3.99 1.37 1.03
C GLN A 8 -4.11 0.53 2.28
N PHE A 9 -5.04 0.90 3.16
CA PHE A 9 -5.36 0.14 4.38
C PHE A 9 -6.87 -0.09 4.48
N ASN A 10 -7.23 -1.16 5.19
CA ASN A 10 -8.60 -1.52 5.49
C ASN A 10 -8.68 -2.03 6.92
N GLY A 11 -9.32 -1.25 7.80
CA GLY A 11 -9.62 -1.64 9.18
C GLY A 11 -11.11 -1.75 9.50
N ALA A 12 -11.99 -1.40 8.55
CA ALA A 12 -13.44 -1.26 8.78
C ALA A 12 -14.29 -1.79 7.60
N GLY A 13 -13.73 -2.67 6.77
CA GLY A 13 -14.42 -3.23 5.61
C GLY A 13 -14.34 -2.39 4.33
N ALA A 14 -13.56 -1.30 4.33
CA ALA A 14 -13.35 -0.45 3.16
C ALA A 14 -11.88 -0.06 2.99
N TRP A 15 -11.38 -0.11 1.75
CA TRP A 15 -10.04 0.34 1.39
C TRP A 15 -9.94 1.87 1.38
N ARG A 16 -8.93 2.40 2.04
CA ARG A 16 -8.60 3.84 2.06
C ARG A 16 -7.18 4.05 1.56
N GLY A 17 -6.99 5.04 0.70
CA GLY A 17 -5.66 5.49 0.30
C GLY A 17 -4.99 6.23 1.44
N ALA A 18 -3.75 5.86 1.75
CA ALA A 18 -2.92 6.55 2.74
C ALA A 18 -1.87 7.43 2.07
N LEU A 19 -1.07 6.84 1.17
CA LEU A 19 0.12 7.49 0.64
C LEU A 19 0.44 7.02 -0.77
N ASN A 20 0.79 7.95 -1.66
CA ASN A 20 1.35 7.64 -2.97
C ASN A 20 2.88 7.63 -2.89
N PHE A 21 3.54 6.69 -3.57
CA PHE A 21 4.99 6.52 -3.57
C PHE A 21 5.49 5.92 -4.89
N ASP A 22 6.81 5.96 -5.14
CA ASP A 22 7.43 5.27 -6.28
C ASP A 22 7.89 3.87 -5.85
N ALA A 23 7.16 2.83 -6.26
CA ALA A 23 7.47 1.43 -5.95
C ALA A 23 8.83 0.95 -6.52
N GLY A 24 9.43 1.70 -7.45
CA GLY A 24 10.77 1.41 -7.96
C GLY A 24 11.90 1.84 -7.04
N ASN A 25 11.60 2.69 -6.04
CA ASN A 25 12.60 3.28 -5.14
C ASN A 25 12.08 3.37 -3.70
N VAL A 26 11.65 2.23 -3.14
CA VAL A 26 11.17 2.14 -1.75
C VAL A 26 12.22 1.47 -0.88
N PRO A 27 12.73 2.15 0.16
CA PRO A 27 13.65 1.54 1.11
C PRO A 27 12.93 0.49 1.97
N ASN A 28 13.66 -0.52 2.49
CA ASN A 28 13.05 -1.59 3.29
C ASN A 28 12.38 -1.05 4.56
N GLU A 29 12.96 0.01 5.12
CA GLU A 29 12.51 0.75 6.30
C GLU A 29 11.08 1.27 6.14
N PHE A 30 10.65 1.56 4.91
CA PHE A 30 9.27 1.94 4.62
C PHE A 30 8.29 0.80 4.95
N TRP A 31 8.62 -0.42 4.51
CA TRP A 31 7.77 -1.59 4.71
C TRP A 31 7.76 -2.03 6.18
N GLU A 32 8.90 -1.91 6.86
CA GLU A 32 9.02 -2.16 8.30
C GLU A 32 8.19 -1.15 9.11
N ALA A 33 8.31 0.14 8.81
CA ALA A 33 7.52 1.18 9.45
C ALA A 33 6.01 0.96 9.22
N ALA A 34 5.61 0.59 8.00
CA ALA A 34 4.23 0.26 7.69
C ALA A 34 3.73 -0.99 8.44
N ASP A 35 4.56 -2.03 8.59
CA ASP A 35 4.23 -3.22 9.40
C ASP A 35 4.02 -2.84 10.87
N HIS A 36 4.95 -2.09 11.46
CA HIS A 36 4.84 -1.63 12.85
C HIS A 36 3.58 -0.79 13.08
N LEU A 37 3.30 0.16 12.17
CA LEU A 37 2.10 0.99 12.26
C LEU A 37 0.82 0.15 12.17
N ALA A 38 0.77 -0.82 11.25
CA ALA A 38 -0.38 -1.70 11.07
C ALA A 38 -0.63 -2.58 12.30
N ARG A 39 0.45 -3.08 12.94
CA ARG A 39 0.35 -3.88 14.16
C ARG A 39 -0.21 -3.09 15.34
N LEU A 40 0.08 -1.79 15.42
CA LEU A 40 -0.45 -0.87 16.44
C LEU A 40 -1.92 -0.49 16.19
N SER A 41 -2.34 -0.46 14.93
CA SER A 41 -3.65 0.05 14.52
C SER A 41 -4.84 -0.91 14.81
N GLY A 42 -4.57 -2.17 15.14
CA GLY A 42 -5.58 -3.14 15.57
C GLY A 42 -5.43 -4.52 14.95
N SER A 43 -6.27 -5.49 15.35
CA SER A 43 -6.20 -6.88 14.89
C SER A 43 -6.76 -7.08 13.48
N ASN A 44 -7.67 -6.22 13.05
CA ASN A 44 -8.46 -6.39 11.82
C ASN A 44 -7.93 -5.57 10.64
N VAL A 45 -6.75 -4.96 10.81
CA VAL A 45 -6.13 -4.14 9.76
C VAL A 45 -5.53 -5.06 8.70
N THR A 46 -5.78 -4.72 7.45
CA THR A 46 -5.05 -5.23 6.29
C THR A 46 -4.52 -4.05 5.49
N MET A 47 -3.40 -4.26 4.79
CA MET A 47 -2.85 -3.24 3.90
C MET A 47 -2.52 -3.83 2.54
N ARG A 48 -2.40 -2.98 1.54
CA ARG A 48 -1.91 -3.37 0.21
C ARG A 48 -1.21 -2.21 -0.47
N ALA A 49 -0.25 -2.54 -1.31
CA ALA A 49 0.29 -1.63 -2.30
C ALA A 49 -0.37 -1.94 -3.64
N VAL A 50 -0.94 -0.93 -4.28
CA VAL A 50 -1.54 -1.06 -5.62
C VAL A 50 -0.82 -0.16 -6.61
N ALA A 51 -0.70 -0.60 -7.85
CA ALA A 51 -0.14 0.23 -8.91
C ALA A 51 -1.02 1.45 -9.17
N CYS A 52 -0.41 2.53 -9.65
CA CYS A 52 -1.12 3.72 -10.09
C CYS A 52 -0.85 3.97 -11.58
N GLU A 53 -1.84 4.54 -12.24
CA GLU A 53 -1.76 5.07 -13.60
C GLU A 53 -1.87 6.59 -13.58
N PRO A 54 -1.31 7.31 -14.59
CA PRO A 54 -1.54 8.74 -14.73
C PRO A 54 -3.03 9.04 -14.89
N GLY A 55 -3.59 9.83 -13.98
CA GLY A 55 -4.97 10.30 -14.08
C GLY A 55 -5.13 11.42 -15.12
N PRO A 56 -6.38 11.80 -15.44
CA PRO A 56 -6.67 12.86 -16.41
C PRO A 56 -6.06 14.22 -16.07
N SER A 57 -5.83 14.49 -14.78
CA SER A 57 -5.20 15.72 -14.27
C SER A 57 -3.68 15.59 -14.03
N GLY A 58 -3.08 14.46 -14.44
CA GLY A 58 -1.67 14.13 -14.15
C GLY A 58 -1.42 13.59 -12.75
N SER A 59 -2.43 13.58 -11.85
CA SER A 59 -2.32 12.95 -10.54
C SER A 59 -2.43 11.42 -10.65
N PRO A 60 -1.63 10.64 -9.92
CA PRO A 60 -1.70 9.17 -9.97
C PRO A 60 -3.04 8.65 -9.42
N VAL A 61 -3.67 7.73 -10.16
CA VAL A 61 -4.92 7.06 -9.80
C VAL A 61 -4.64 5.60 -9.54
N ALA A 62 -5.02 5.11 -8.35
CA ALA A 62 -4.85 3.72 -7.96
C ALA A 62 -5.67 2.78 -8.87
N THR A 63 -5.02 1.73 -9.36
CA THR A 63 -5.66 0.68 -10.17
C THR A 63 -6.11 -0.48 -9.29
N ARG A 64 -6.62 -1.53 -9.92
CA ARG A 64 -6.94 -2.81 -9.25
C ARG A 64 -5.74 -3.74 -9.13
N THR A 65 -4.61 -3.39 -9.74
CA THR A 65 -3.40 -4.22 -9.75
C THR A 65 -2.71 -4.13 -8.40
N GLN A 66 -2.84 -5.19 -7.61
CA GLN A 66 -2.15 -5.33 -6.33
C GLN A 66 -0.70 -5.77 -6.57
N LEU A 67 0.24 -5.04 -6.00
CA LEU A 67 1.66 -5.36 -6.04
C LEU A 67 2.06 -6.18 -4.81
N MET A 68 1.54 -5.81 -3.66
CA MET A 68 1.81 -6.46 -2.38
C MET A 68 0.59 -6.35 -1.48
N HIS A 69 0.45 -7.29 -0.55
CA HIS A 69 -0.52 -7.22 0.53
C HIS A 69 0.15 -7.51 1.87
N TRP A 70 -0.47 -6.99 2.92
CA TRP A 70 -0.07 -7.20 4.30
C TRP A 70 -1.24 -7.73 5.10
N THR A 71 -0.97 -8.76 5.89
CA THR A 71 -1.85 -9.18 6.98
C THR A 71 -1.03 -9.33 8.25
N ARG A 72 -1.68 -9.23 9.41
CA ARG A 72 -1.02 -9.42 10.70
C ARG A 72 -0.30 -10.77 10.83
N LYS A 73 -0.85 -11.82 10.20
CA LYS A 73 -0.34 -13.20 10.26
C LYS A 73 0.89 -13.40 9.38
N THR A 74 0.91 -12.80 8.19
CA THR A 74 1.93 -13.10 7.15
C THR A 74 2.94 -11.98 6.96
N GLY A 75 2.68 -10.78 7.48
CA GLY A 75 3.44 -9.61 7.08
C GLY A 75 3.20 -9.27 5.59
N TRP A 76 4.17 -8.61 4.98
CA TRP A 76 4.14 -8.22 3.57
C TRP A 76 4.43 -9.40 2.64
N VAL A 77 3.55 -9.62 1.67
CA VAL A 77 3.66 -10.68 0.65
C VAL A 77 3.42 -10.08 -0.73
N LYS A 78 4.29 -10.42 -1.69
CA LYS A 78 4.14 -10.03 -3.10
C LYS A 78 2.97 -10.77 -3.75
N SER A 79 2.21 -10.07 -4.60
CA SER A 79 1.07 -10.63 -5.33
C SER A 79 1.46 -11.19 -6.69
#